data_AF-A0A7J6U1Z2-F1
#
_entry.id   AF-A0A7J6U1Z2-F1
#
_cell.length_a   1.000
_cell.length_b   1.000
_cell.length_c   1.000
_cell.angle_alpha   90.00
_cell.angle_beta   90.00
_cell.angle_gamma   90.00
#
_symmetry.space_group_name_H-M   'P 1'
#
loop_
_entity.id
_entity.type
_entity.pdbx_description
1 polymer ?
#
loop_
_entity_poly.entity_id
_entity_poly.type
_entity_poly.pdbx_seq_one_letter_code
_entity_poly.pdbx_strand_id
1 'polypeptide(L)'
;MIVAFTLIILAIFCKLRASNDSFARTEALSHSHETEASLKTFVVFTSLLVMCFWIASSIAGSSSSMSGAVMGFAGAGSLVLFIWAFMSFGKARLLEVAHKSPLVASLLGMASSDWARAFFICMVNVGLLIAVLLDFLRQCVRSLWWTNRPLKERGMVSHGMRAFLERIRGWHWGSVLKKICLLCLLYYCLWVGVAKVTYVFLSWLNERLETMSLAAVVGIIYIIGIIMFLLPPVPGELEDLLDHTALRLSAVCKNACKITNTKLFFDGPSIQKRLT
;
A
#
# COMPACT_ATOMS: atom_id res chain seq x y z
N MET A 1 17.47 0.92 11.76
CA MET A 1 16.18 1.64 11.74
C MET A 1 14.99 0.73 11.45
N ILE A 2 15.07 -0.18 10.47
CA ILE A 2 13.92 -1.02 10.08
C ILE A 2 13.38 -1.86 11.25
N VAL A 3 14.26 -2.54 11.96
CA VAL A 3 13.90 -3.38 13.10
C VAL A 3 13.23 -2.57 14.23
N ALA A 4 13.77 -1.41 14.59
CA ALA A 4 13.25 -0.59 15.69
C ALA A 4 11.82 -0.09 15.44
N PHE A 5 11.52 0.37 14.22
CA PHE A 5 10.18 0.85 13.87
C PHE A 5 9.18 -0.31 13.73
N THR A 6 9.59 -1.46 13.17
CA THR A 6 8.74 -2.66 13.17
C THR A 6 8.41 -3.13 14.58
N LEU A 7 9.36 -3.02 15.52
CA LEU A 7 9.14 -3.33 16.93
C LEU A 7 8.19 -2.32 17.60
N ILE A 8 8.24 -1.04 17.23
CA ILE A 8 7.28 -0.02 17.71
C ILE A 8 5.87 -0.31 17.19
N ILE A 9 5.71 -0.62 15.90
CA ILE A 9 4.41 -1.02 15.34
C ILE A 9 3.90 -2.28 16.04
N LEU A 10 4.74 -3.30 16.22
CA LEU A 10 4.41 -4.50 16.96
C LEU A 10 4.05 -4.19 18.41
N ALA A 11 4.74 -3.27 19.09
CA ALA A 11 4.45 -2.89 20.47
C ALA A 11 3.11 -2.15 20.59
N ILE A 12 2.85 -1.19 19.70
CA ILE A 12 1.56 -0.48 19.61
C ILE A 12 0.45 -1.50 19.32
N PHE A 13 0.70 -2.41 18.39
CA PHE A 13 -0.23 -3.47 18.04
C PHE A 13 -0.51 -4.42 19.21
N CYS A 14 0.51 -4.89 19.91
CA CYS A 14 0.38 -5.72 21.11
C CYS A 14 -0.37 -4.98 22.23
N LYS A 15 -0.12 -3.68 22.40
CA LYS A 15 -0.82 -2.85 23.39
C LYS A 15 -2.29 -2.64 23.03
N LEU A 16 -2.59 -2.34 21.77
CA LEU A 16 -3.96 -2.22 21.27
C LEU A 16 -4.72 -3.55 21.39
N ARG A 17 -4.05 -4.67 21.11
CA ARG A 17 -4.62 -6.00 21.32
C ARG A 17 -4.90 -6.27 22.79
N ALA A 18 -3.94 -5.99 23.68
CA ALA A 18 -4.14 -6.18 25.11
C ALA A 18 -5.30 -5.32 25.64
N SER A 19 -5.44 -4.10 25.12
CA SER A 19 -6.58 -3.22 25.40
C SER A 19 -7.90 -3.80 24.87
N ASN A 20 -7.90 -4.33 23.65
CA ASN A 20 -9.10 -4.91 23.04
C ASN A 20 -9.54 -6.21 23.74
N ASP A 21 -8.59 -7.07 24.14
CA ASP A 21 -8.86 -8.28 24.92
C ASP A 21 -9.44 -7.95 26.31
N SER A 22 -9.04 -6.83 26.91
CA SER A 22 -9.60 -6.36 28.19
C SER A 22 -11.04 -5.84 28.04
N PHE A 23 -11.35 -5.20 26.91
CA PHE A 23 -12.70 -4.75 26.58
C PHE A 23 -13.63 -5.94 26.26
N ALA A 24 -13.13 -6.92 25.49
CA ALA A 24 -13.87 -8.13 25.12
C ALA A 24 -14.32 -8.97 26.33
N ARG A 25 -13.56 -9.00 27.43
CA ARG A 25 -13.99 -9.69 28.67
C ARG A 25 -15.18 -9.03 29.36
N THR A 26 -15.40 -7.73 29.14
CA THR A 26 -16.48 -6.98 29.79
C THR A 26 -17.81 -7.13 29.03
N GLU A 27 -17.76 -7.45 27.73
CA GLU A 27 -18.94 -7.57 26.86
C GLU A 27 -19.23 -9.01 26.39
N ALA A 28 -19.15 -10.00 27.29
CA ALA A 28 -19.42 -11.41 26.98
C ALA A 28 -20.86 -11.73 26.52
N LEU A 29 -21.72 -10.72 26.28
CA LEU A 29 -23.14 -10.87 25.98
C LEU A 29 -23.55 -10.55 24.54
N SER A 30 -22.63 -10.17 23.63
CA SER A 30 -22.99 -10.01 22.22
C SER A 30 -21.85 -10.34 21.24
N HIS A 31 -21.86 -11.57 20.72
CA HIS A 31 -20.89 -12.07 19.74
C HIS A 31 -20.80 -11.23 18.44
N SER A 32 -21.81 -10.43 18.10
CA SER A 32 -21.77 -9.56 16.92
C SER A 32 -20.81 -8.38 17.10
N HIS A 33 -20.72 -7.80 18.31
CA HIS A 33 -19.90 -6.61 18.56
C HIS A 33 -18.39 -6.87 18.48
N GLU A 34 -17.90 -8.05 18.90
CA GLU A 34 -16.47 -8.41 18.79
C GLU A 34 -15.98 -8.42 17.34
N THR A 35 -16.81 -8.96 16.43
CA THR A 35 -16.43 -9.09 15.02
C THR A 35 -16.42 -7.72 14.34
N GLU A 36 -17.36 -6.85 14.70
CA GLU A 36 -17.42 -5.48 14.19
C GLU A 36 -16.23 -4.64 14.67
N ALA A 37 -15.85 -4.75 15.95
CA ALA A 37 -14.68 -4.07 16.49
C ALA A 37 -13.39 -4.52 15.78
N SER A 38 -13.20 -5.84 15.62
CA SER A 38 -12.02 -6.39 14.93
C SER A 38 -11.96 -5.97 13.46
N LEU A 39 -13.10 -5.90 12.78
CA LEU A 39 -13.21 -5.42 11.40
C LEU A 39 -12.88 -3.93 11.29
N LYS A 40 -13.40 -3.08 12.19
CA LYS A 40 -13.09 -1.65 12.24
C LYS A 40 -11.60 -1.43 12.44
N THR A 41 -10.98 -2.16 13.38
CA THR A 41 -9.53 -2.10 13.60
C THR A 41 -8.76 -2.50 12.33
N PHE A 42 -9.16 -3.59 11.66
CA PHE A 42 -8.53 -4.01 10.40
C PHE A 42 -8.63 -2.95 9.30
N VAL A 43 -9.79 -2.32 9.12
CA VAL A 43 -10.00 -1.26 8.12
C VAL A 43 -9.14 -0.03 8.42
N VAL A 44 -9.07 0.41 9.68
CA VAL A 44 -8.23 1.55 10.09
C VAL A 44 -6.75 1.27 9.86
N PHE A 45 -6.28 0.07 10.16
CA PHE A 45 -4.88 -0.29 9.89
C PHE A 45 -4.59 -0.40 8.39
N THR A 46 -5.53 -0.92 7.61
CA THR A 46 -5.40 -1.02 6.15
C THR A 46 -5.35 0.36 5.51
N SER A 47 -6.20 1.31 5.93
CA SER A 47 -6.16 2.68 5.42
C SER A 47 -4.85 3.39 5.78
N LEU A 48 -4.32 3.17 6.99
CA LEU A 48 -3.03 3.70 7.40
C LEU A 48 -1.88 3.15 6.54
N LEU A 49 -1.91 1.86 6.19
CA LEU A 49 -0.92 1.28 5.26
C LEU A 49 -1.02 1.85 3.85
N VAL A 50 -2.24 2.04 3.34
CA VAL A 50 -2.46 2.68 2.03
C VAL A 50 -1.88 4.10 2.04
N MET A 51 -2.08 4.84 3.13
CA MET A 51 -1.47 6.16 3.32
C MET A 51 0.07 6.10 3.40
N CYS A 52 0.65 5.10 4.08
CA CYS A 52 2.11 4.91 4.06
C CYS A 52 2.64 4.59 2.67
N PHE A 53 1.90 3.80 1.87
CA PHE A 53 2.26 3.48 0.50
C PHE A 53 2.18 4.71 -0.41
N TRP A 54 1.16 5.56 -0.20
CA TRP A 54 1.05 6.87 -0.85
C TRP A 54 2.29 7.72 -0.60
N ILE A 55 2.65 7.92 0.67
CA ILE A 55 3.83 8.69 1.07
C ILE A 55 5.11 8.11 0.46
N ALA A 56 5.26 6.77 0.43
CA ALA A 56 6.40 6.12 -0.18
C ALA A 56 6.53 6.42 -1.68
N SER A 57 5.39 6.44 -2.39
CA SER A 57 5.33 6.76 -3.81
C SER A 57 5.72 8.22 -4.07
N SER A 58 5.24 9.17 -3.26
CA SER A 58 5.59 10.59 -3.41
C SER A 58 7.08 10.86 -3.14
N ILE A 59 7.71 10.11 -2.22
CA ILE A 59 9.16 10.23 -1.93
C ILE A 59 10.01 9.62 -3.04
N ALA A 60 9.49 8.64 -3.79
CA ALA A 60 10.22 7.97 -4.87
C ALA A 60 10.72 8.95 -5.95
N GLY A 61 9.99 10.06 -6.15
CA GLY A 61 10.37 11.11 -7.09
C GLY A 61 11.57 11.96 -6.66
N SER A 62 11.88 12.04 -5.36
CA SER A 62 13.01 12.85 -4.85
C SER A 62 14.22 12.01 -4.42
N SER A 63 14.01 10.82 -3.84
CA SER A 63 15.07 9.93 -3.40
C SER A 63 14.62 8.47 -3.43
N SER A 64 15.21 7.71 -4.34
CA SER A 64 14.93 6.27 -4.51
C SER A 64 15.32 5.43 -3.28
N SER A 65 16.38 5.83 -2.57
CA SER A 65 16.86 5.13 -1.36
C SER A 65 15.86 5.23 -0.20
N MET A 66 15.30 6.42 0.04
CA MET A 66 14.33 6.63 1.12
C MET A 66 12.99 5.95 0.81
N SER A 67 12.52 6.05 -0.43
CA SER A 67 11.27 5.39 -0.86
C SER A 67 11.33 3.88 -0.65
N GLY A 68 12.46 3.24 -0.98
CA GLY A 68 12.66 1.81 -0.78
C GLY A 68 12.51 1.38 0.68
N ALA A 69 13.02 2.19 1.63
CA ALA A 69 12.86 1.91 3.05
C ALA A 69 11.38 1.99 3.49
N VAL A 70 10.67 3.07 3.13
CA VAL A 70 9.24 3.27 3.48
C VAL A 70 8.37 2.17 2.86
N MET A 71 8.64 1.79 1.61
CA MET A 71 7.91 0.73 0.93
C MET A 71 8.16 -0.64 1.59
N GLY A 72 9.39 -0.92 2.01
CA GLY A 72 9.73 -2.11 2.80
C GLY A 72 8.98 -2.17 4.14
N PHE A 73 8.84 -1.03 4.83
CA PHE A 73 8.06 -0.93 6.06
C PHE A 73 6.57 -1.18 5.86
N ALA A 74 5.96 -0.51 4.88
CA ALA A 74 4.55 -0.69 4.54
C ALA A 74 4.27 -2.14 4.14
N GLY A 75 5.17 -2.76 3.36
CA GLY A 75 5.06 -4.17 2.98
C GLY A 75 5.11 -5.12 4.19
N ALA A 76 6.10 -4.94 5.08
CA ALA A 76 6.21 -5.75 6.30
C ALA A 76 4.99 -5.58 7.22
N GLY A 77 4.54 -4.34 7.43
CA GLY A 77 3.35 -4.05 8.24
C GLY A 77 2.08 -4.67 7.65
N SER A 78 1.92 -4.62 6.32
CA SER A 78 0.83 -5.28 5.60
C SER A 78 0.81 -6.79 5.84
N LEU A 79 1.96 -7.46 5.73
CA LEU A 79 2.06 -8.90 5.98
C LEU A 79 1.65 -9.27 7.41
N VAL A 80 2.11 -8.52 8.42
CA VAL A 80 1.75 -8.76 9.83
C VAL A 80 0.25 -8.57 10.04
N LEU A 81 -0.35 -7.52 9.48
CA LEU A 81 -1.78 -7.25 9.58
C LEU A 81 -2.63 -8.31 8.88
N PHE A 82 -2.19 -8.80 7.71
CA PHE A 82 -2.85 -9.90 7.02
C PHE A 82 -2.80 -11.19 7.85
N ILE A 83 -1.63 -11.58 8.36
CA ILE A 83 -1.48 -12.78 9.20
C ILE A 83 -2.39 -12.67 10.42
N TRP A 84 -2.40 -11.51 11.08
CA TRP A 84 -3.27 -11.28 12.21
C TRP A 84 -4.76 -11.38 11.85
N ALA A 85 -5.18 -10.73 10.77
CA ALA A 85 -6.57 -10.78 10.30
C ALA A 85 -6.98 -12.23 10.02
N PHE A 86 -6.14 -13.00 9.32
CA PHE A 86 -6.38 -14.42 9.06
C PHE A 86 -6.52 -15.25 10.34
N MET A 87 -5.71 -14.98 11.36
CA MET A 87 -5.80 -15.67 12.65
C MET A 87 -7.03 -15.25 13.46
N SER A 88 -7.43 -13.98 13.38
CA SER A 88 -8.53 -13.42 14.17
C SER A 88 -9.90 -13.84 13.64
N PHE A 89 -10.09 -13.87 12.32
CA PHE A 89 -11.42 -13.99 11.71
C PHE A 89 -12.02 -15.41 11.64
N GLY A 90 -11.39 -16.43 12.25
CA GLY A 90 -11.88 -17.82 12.38
C GLY A 90 -13.03 -18.25 11.44
N LYS A 91 -12.73 -19.09 10.43
CA LYS A 91 -13.62 -19.42 9.28
C LYS A 91 -15.12 -19.54 9.56
N ALA A 92 -15.52 -20.13 10.69
CA ALA A 92 -16.93 -20.30 11.06
C ALA A 92 -17.67 -18.95 11.18
N ARG A 93 -17.03 -17.94 11.79
CA ARG A 93 -17.59 -16.60 11.96
C ARG A 93 -17.67 -15.84 10.62
N LEU A 94 -16.65 -16.00 9.77
CA LEU A 94 -16.61 -15.35 8.46
C LEU A 94 -17.77 -15.82 7.56
N LEU A 95 -18.12 -17.10 7.65
CA LEU A 95 -19.18 -17.70 6.84
C LEU A 95 -20.57 -17.22 7.30
N GLU A 96 -20.78 -17.07 8.60
CA GLU A 96 -22.01 -16.50 9.15
C GLU A 96 -22.19 -15.03 8.74
N VAL A 97 -21.12 -14.23 8.80
CA VAL A 97 -21.15 -12.82 8.38
C VAL A 97 -21.31 -12.68 6.86
N ALA A 98 -20.77 -13.62 6.08
CA ALA A 98 -20.90 -13.62 4.62
C ALA A 98 -22.36 -13.73 4.16
N HIS A 99 -23.22 -14.40 4.91
CA HIS A 99 -24.65 -14.45 4.60
C HIS A 99 -25.37 -13.13 4.86
N LYS A 100 -24.82 -12.26 5.71
CA LYS A 100 -25.43 -10.97 6.06
C LYS A 100 -25.04 -9.84 5.11
N SER A 101 -23.94 -9.95 4.36
CA SER A 101 -23.54 -8.90 3.42
C SER A 101 -23.09 -9.42 2.04
N PRO A 102 -23.66 -8.89 0.94
CA PRO A 102 -23.31 -9.32 -0.42
C PRO A 102 -21.88 -8.97 -0.81
N LEU A 103 -21.31 -7.92 -0.18
CA LEU A 103 -19.92 -7.53 -0.38
C LEU A 103 -18.96 -8.60 0.15
N VAL A 104 -19.20 -9.13 1.36
CA VAL A 104 -18.37 -10.19 1.93
C VAL A 104 -18.52 -11.48 1.13
N ALA A 105 -19.73 -11.81 0.66
CA ALA A 105 -19.94 -12.95 -0.23
C ALA A 105 -19.14 -12.82 -1.55
N SER A 106 -19.11 -11.63 -2.15
CA SER A 106 -18.35 -11.34 -3.37
C SER A 106 -16.84 -11.43 -3.12
N LEU A 107 -16.36 -10.89 -2.00
CA LEU A 107 -14.96 -10.99 -1.57
C LEU A 107 -14.55 -12.44 -1.29
N LEU A 108 -15.39 -13.24 -0.64
CA LEU A 108 -15.14 -14.67 -0.45
C LEU A 108 -15.12 -15.44 -1.76
N GLY A 109 -16.02 -15.11 -2.70
CA GLY A 109 -16.02 -15.67 -4.04
C GLY A 109 -14.69 -15.39 -4.75
N MET A 110 -14.26 -14.13 -4.71
CA MET A 110 -12.98 -13.70 -5.27
C MET A 110 -11.79 -14.35 -4.57
N ALA A 111 -11.78 -14.43 -3.24
CA ALA A 111 -10.73 -15.08 -2.44
C ALA A 111 -10.67 -16.61 -2.67
N SER A 112 -11.80 -17.22 -3.01
CA SER A 112 -11.88 -18.64 -3.33
C SER A 112 -11.37 -18.96 -4.73
N SER A 113 -11.23 -17.95 -5.61
CA SER A 113 -10.76 -18.12 -6.98
C SER A 113 -9.31 -18.62 -7.04
N ASP A 114 -8.99 -19.36 -8.10
CA ASP A 114 -7.61 -19.83 -8.34
C ASP A 114 -6.62 -18.69 -8.53
N TRP A 115 -7.08 -17.53 -8.99
CA TRP A 115 -6.25 -16.32 -9.09
C TRP A 115 -5.84 -15.81 -7.71
N ALA A 116 -6.78 -15.70 -6.78
CA ALA A 116 -6.47 -15.31 -5.41
C ALA A 116 -5.56 -16.32 -4.72
N ARG A 117 -5.77 -17.63 -4.94
CA ARG A 117 -4.87 -18.68 -4.43
C ARG A 117 -3.45 -18.57 -5.01
N ALA A 118 -3.33 -18.31 -6.32
CA ALA A 118 -2.04 -18.11 -6.97
C ALA A 118 -1.31 -16.87 -6.41
N PHE A 119 -2.00 -15.74 -6.29
CA PHE A 119 -1.48 -14.54 -5.65
C PHE A 119 -1.04 -14.78 -4.21
N PHE A 120 -1.87 -15.50 -3.44
CA PHE A 120 -1.56 -15.85 -2.06
C PHE A 120 -0.30 -16.71 -1.96
N ILE A 121 -0.14 -17.73 -2.81
CA ILE A 121 1.09 -18.54 -2.83
C ILE A 121 2.30 -17.70 -3.24
N CYS A 122 2.19 -16.85 -4.28
CA CYS A 122 3.28 -15.98 -4.70
C CYS A 122 3.74 -15.04 -3.57
N MET A 123 2.80 -14.41 -2.87
CA MET A 123 3.10 -13.46 -1.79
C MET A 123 3.63 -14.15 -0.54
N VAL A 124 3.05 -15.30 -0.17
CA VAL A 124 3.35 -15.99 1.09
C VAL A 124 4.39 -17.08 0.90
N ASN A 125 4.99 -17.29 -0.29
CA ASN A 125 5.90 -18.42 -0.55
C ASN A 125 6.98 -18.59 0.54
N VAL A 126 7.77 -17.53 0.77
CA VAL A 126 8.83 -17.54 1.80
C VAL A 126 8.23 -17.58 3.21
N GLY A 127 7.14 -16.85 3.44
CA GLY A 127 6.45 -16.82 4.75
C GLY A 127 5.87 -18.17 5.14
N LEU A 128 5.37 -18.95 4.18
CA LEU A 128 4.78 -20.26 4.38
C LEU A 128 5.86 -21.28 4.75
N LEU A 129 7.02 -21.24 4.09
CA LEU A 129 8.17 -22.05 4.46
C LEU A 129 8.63 -21.75 5.89
N ILE A 130 8.75 -20.46 6.24
CA ILE A 130 9.13 -20.05 7.60
C ILE A 130 8.07 -20.48 8.62
N ALA A 131 6.78 -20.29 8.32
CA ALA A 131 5.70 -20.67 9.24
C ALA A 131 5.66 -22.18 9.50
N VAL A 132 5.83 -23.00 8.46
CA VAL A 132 5.92 -24.47 8.60
C VAL A 132 7.18 -24.86 9.38
N LEU A 133 8.32 -24.23 9.10
CA LEU A 133 9.56 -24.48 9.84
C LEU A 133 9.44 -24.09 11.32
N LEU A 134 8.83 -22.96 11.64
CA LEU A 134 8.58 -22.52 13.01
C LEU A 134 7.62 -23.45 13.74
N ASP A 135 6.56 -23.92 13.08
CA ASP A 135 5.62 -24.88 13.68
C ASP A 135 6.28 -26.24 13.94
N PHE A 136 7.17 -26.67 13.04
CA PHE A 136 8.00 -27.85 13.20
C PHE A 136 8.98 -27.68 14.36
N LEU A 137 9.76 -26.60 14.39
CA LEU A 137 10.71 -26.29 15.47
C LEU A 137 10.01 -26.21 16.83
N ARG A 138 8.85 -25.55 16.90
CA ARG A 138 8.05 -25.47 18.12
C ARG A 138 7.64 -26.86 18.60
N GLN A 139 7.30 -27.76 17.70
CA GLN A 139 6.95 -29.14 18.06
C GLN A 139 8.16 -29.98 18.43
N CYS A 140 9.31 -29.78 17.78
CA CYS A 140 10.59 -30.39 18.17
C CYS A 140 10.97 -29.97 19.59
N VAL A 141 10.94 -28.67 19.91
CA VAL A 141 11.20 -28.15 21.27
C VAL A 141 10.22 -28.74 22.27
N ARG A 142 8.92 -28.73 21.94
CA ARG A 142 7.89 -29.35 22.78
C ARG A 142 8.13 -30.85 22.94
N SER A 143 8.73 -31.53 21.96
CA SER A 143 8.98 -32.98 21.98
C SER A 143 10.19 -33.31 22.82
N LEU A 144 11.18 -32.43 22.85
CA LEU A 144 12.36 -32.55 23.71
C LEU A 144 12.02 -32.33 25.19
N TRP A 145 11.06 -31.44 25.49
CA TRP A 145 10.74 -31.07 26.87
C TRP A 145 9.66 -31.92 27.56
N TRP A 146 8.84 -32.68 26.82
CA TRP A 146 7.77 -33.49 27.41
C TRP A 146 8.02 -34.99 27.25
N THR A 147 8.52 -35.62 28.31
CA THR A 147 8.82 -37.06 28.40
C THR A 147 7.56 -37.94 28.40
N ASN A 148 6.41 -37.43 28.85
CA ASN A 148 5.15 -38.19 28.95
C ASN A 148 4.04 -37.59 28.09
N ARG A 149 4.17 -37.66 26.75
CA ARG A 149 3.06 -37.28 25.88
C ARG A 149 2.09 -38.44 25.61
N PRO A 150 0.77 -38.20 25.67
CA PRO A 150 -0.21 -39.18 25.23
C PRO A 150 0.00 -39.52 23.74
N LEU A 151 -0.04 -40.82 23.39
CA LEU A 151 0.22 -41.32 22.03
C LEU A 151 -0.63 -40.64 20.94
N LYS A 152 -1.82 -40.15 21.30
CA LYS A 152 -2.79 -39.51 20.40
C LYS A 152 -2.28 -38.19 19.78
N GLU A 153 -1.22 -37.58 20.34
CA GLU A 153 -0.62 -36.32 19.84
C GLU A 153 0.74 -36.48 19.11
N ARG A 154 1.13 -37.68 18.68
CA ARG A 154 2.43 -37.91 17.97
C ARG A 154 2.51 -37.36 16.54
N GLY A 155 1.72 -36.36 16.17
CA GLY A 155 1.88 -35.66 14.88
C GLY A 155 3.13 -34.77 14.86
N MET A 156 3.82 -34.71 13.71
CA MET A 156 4.93 -33.76 13.48
C MET A 156 4.44 -32.32 13.20
N VAL A 157 3.13 -32.14 13.00
CA VAL A 157 2.50 -30.87 12.62
C VAL A 157 1.36 -30.54 13.60
N SER A 158 1.27 -29.27 14.01
CA SER A 158 0.21 -28.77 14.90
C SER A 158 -1.16 -28.97 14.27
N HIS A 159 -2.19 -29.19 15.09
CA HIS A 159 -3.53 -29.50 14.57
C HIS A 159 -4.06 -28.42 13.61
N GLY A 160 -3.82 -27.15 13.91
CA GLY A 160 -4.18 -26.02 13.03
C GLY A 160 -3.42 -26.01 11.71
N MET A 161 -2.11 -26.30 11.74
CA MET A 161 -1.28 -26.37 10.53
C MET A 161 -1.63 -27.59 9.68
N ARG A 162 -2.00 -28.72 10.29
CA ARG A 162 -2.46 -29.92 9.57
C ARG A 162 -3.76 -29.66 8.82
N ALA A 163 -4.75 -29.04 9.48
CA ALA A 163 -6.00 -28.65 8.83
C ALA A 163 -5.79 -27.62 7.70
N PHE A 164 -4.80 -26.74 7.85
CA PHE A 164 -4.40 -25.80 6.80
C PHE A 164 -3.76 -26.52 5.59
N LEU A 165 -2.82 -27.44 5.83
CA LEU A 165 -2.17 -28.24 4.80
C LEU A 165 -3.15 -29.15 4.06
N GLU A 166 -4.09 -29.78 4.77
CA GLU A 166 -5.15 -30.58 4.15
C GLU A 166 -6.03 -29.74 3.23
N ARG A 167 -6.32 -28.48 3.62
CA ARG A 167 -7.07 -27.55 2.77
C ARG A 167 -6.30 -27.19 1.50
N ILE A 168 -5.00 -26.89 1.63
CA ILE A 168 -4.14 -26.56 0.48
C ILE A 168 -3.99 -27.78 -0.43
N ARG A 169 -3.89 -28.98 0.13
CA ARG A 169 -3.81 -30.24 -0.62
C ARG A 169 -5.04 -30.47 -1.51
N GLY A 170 -6.22 -30.00 -1.09
CA GLY A 170 -7.46 -30.09 -1.88
C GLY A 170 -7.56 -29.11 -3.05
N TRP A 171 -6.55 -28.27 -3.31
CA TRP A 171 -6.58 -27.31 -4.41
C TRP A 171 -6.24 -27.98 -5.76
N HIS A 172 -6.79 -27.45 -6.86
CA HIS A 172 -6.43 -27.86 -8.22
C HIS A 172 -5.05 -27.30 -8.60
N TRP A 173 -3.98 -27.94 -8.12
CA TRP A 173 -2.60 -27.46 -8.27
C TRP A 173 -2.18 -27.15 -9.70
N GLY A 174 -2.63 -27.92 -10.70
CA GLY A 174 -2.32 -27.64 -12.11
C GLY A 174 -2.82 -26.26 -12.57
N SER A 175 -4.04 -25.89 -12.17
CA SER A 175 -4.63 -24.58 -12.48
C SER A 175 -3.91 -23.44 -11.76
N VAL A 176 -3.55 -23.67 -10.48
CA VAL A 176 -2.88 -22.68 -9.64
C VAL A 176 -1.43 -22.44 -10.11
N LEU A 177 -0.66 -23.51 -10.36
CA LEU A 177 0.73 -23.42 -10.84
C LEU A 177 0.82 -22.73 -12.20
N LYS A 178 -0.09 -23.02 -13.14
CA LYS A 178 -0.14 -22.32 -14.44
C LYS A 178 -0.34 -20.81 -14.26
N LYS A 179 -1.23 -20.40 -13.36
CA LYS A 179 -1.47 -18.98 -13.04
C LYS A 179 -0.28 -18.34 -12.34
N ILE A 180 0.40 -19.05 -11.44
CA ILE A 180 1.64 -18.59 -10.81
C ILE A 180 2.70 -18.33 -11.87
N CYS A 181 2.95 -19.28 -12.78
CA CYS A 181 3.91 -19.08 -13.87
C CYS A 181 3.56 -17.85 -14.73
N LEU A 182 2.27 -17.66 -15.05
CA LEU A 182 1.81 -16.50 -15.80
C LEU A 182 2.03 -15.18 -15.03
N LEU A 183 1.73 -15.15 -13.72
CA LEU A 183 1.98 -13.98 -12.88
C LEU A 183 3.47 -13.68 -12.73
N CYS A 184 4.30 -14.69 -12.56
CA CYS A 184 5.76 -14.53 -12.50
C CYS A 184 6.32 -14.02 -13.83
N LEU A 185 5.85 -14.54 -14.97
CA LEU A 185 6.24 -14.07 -16.28
C LEU A 185 5.80 -12.61 -16.50
N LEU A 186 4.56 -12.27 -16.15
CA LEU A 186 4.05 -10.91 -16.24
C LEU A 186 4.85 -9.96 -15.34
N TYR A 187 5.11 -10.35 -14.10
CA TYR A 187 5.93 -9.57 -13.17
C TYR A 187 7.36 -9.40 -13.69
N TYR A 188 7.98 -10.44 -14.23
CA TYR A 188 9.31 -10.37 -14.84
C TYR A 188 9.32 -9.44 -16.06
N CYS A 189 8.33 -9.54 -16.95
CA CYS A 189 8.19 -8.67 -18.11
C CYS A 189 7.98 -7.21 -17.70
N LEU A 190 7.16 -6.94 -16.68
CA LEU A 190 6.95 -5.58 -16.18
C LEU A 190 8.20 -5.05 -15.46
N TRP A 191 8.78 -5.83 -14.57
CA TRP A 191 9.92 -5.40 -13.76
C TRP A 191 11.19 -5.24 -14.59
N VAL A 192 11.58 -6.29 -15.31
CA VAL A 192 12.82 -6.30 -16.09
C VAL A 192 12.62 -5.60 -17.43
N GLY A 193 11.52 -5.89 -18.12
CA GLY A 193 11.24 -5.30 -19.42
C GLY A 193 11.06 -3.80 -19.33
N VAL A 194 10.09 -3.31 -18.54
CA VAL A 194 9.83 -1.87 -18.48
C VAL A 194 11.00 -1.12 -17.88
N ALA A 195 11.62 -1.59 -16.80
CA ALA A 195 12.74 -0.86 -16.20
C ALA A 195 13.94 -0.78 -17.15
N LYS A 196 14.36 -1.89 -17.78
CA LYS A 196 15.53 -1.90 -18.67
C LYS A 196 15.26 -1.14 -19.96
N VAL A 197 14.09 -1.33 -20.56
CA VAL A 197 13.69 -0.57 -21.75
C VAL A 197 13.65 0.91 -21.44
N THR A 198 13.13 1.31 -20.28
CA THR A 198 13.12 2.72 -19.86
C THR A 198 14.54 3.27 -19.75
N TYR A 199 15.51 2.53 -19.17
CA TYR A 199 16.91 3.00 -19.12
C TYR A 199 17.54 3.16 -20.50
N VAL A 200 17.35 2.18 -21.41
CA VAL A 200 17.87 2.27 -22.78
C VAL A 200 17.22 3.42 -23.54
N PHE A 201 15.89 3.58 -23.38
CA PHE A 201 15.13 4.65 -24.00
C PHE A 201 15.59 6.03 -23.50
N LEU A 202 15.80 6.20 -22.18
CA LEU A 202 16.32 7.46 -21.62
C LEU A 202 17.72 7.78 -22.11
N SER A 203 18.60 6.77 -22.24
CA SER A 203 19.95 6.96 -22.79
C SER A 203 19.90 7.42 -24.25
N TRP A 204 19.09 6.75 -25.07
CA TRP A 204 18.88 7.13 -26.47
C TRP A 204 18.24 8.52 -26.62
N LEU A 205 17.29 8.84 -25.75
CA LEU A 205 16.62 10.14 -25.74
C LEU A 205 17.60 11.27 -25.38
N ASN A 206 18.57 11.00 -24.51
CA ASN A 206 19.61 11.98 -24.17
C ASN A 206 20.50 12.33 -25.38
N GLU A 207 20.92 11.35 -26.18
CA GLU A 207 21.66 11.59 -27.42
C GLU A 207 20.86 12.42 -28.43
N ARG A 208 19.55 12.21 -28.50
CA ARG A 208 18.66 12.99 -29.38
C ARG A 208 18.48 14.43 -28.90
N LEU A 209 18.37 14.63 -27.59
CA LEU A 209 18.22 15.96 -27.00
C LEU A 209 19.44 16.86 -27.21
N GLU A 210 20.65 16.29 -27.26
CA GLU A 210 21.89 17.05 -27.47
C GLU A 210 21.91 17.78 -28.83
N THR A 211 21.19 17.26 -29.82
CA THR A 211 21.11 17.87 -31.16
C THR A 211 20.01 18.92 -31.32
N MET A 212 19.14 19.11 -30.31
CA MET A 212 17.98 20.02 -30.38
C MET A 212 18.22 21.34 -29.66
N SER A 213 17.53 22.40 -30.09
CA SER A 213 17.56 23.68 -29.37
C SER A 213 16.86 23.57 -28.02
N LEU A 214 17.37 24.30 -27.02
CA LEU A 214 16.87 24.26 -25.64
C LEU A 214 15.36 24.51 -25.53
N ALA A 215 14.80 25.36 -26.39
CA ALA A 215 13.36 25.63 -26.43
C ALA A 215 12.54 24.38 -26.81
N ALA A 216 13.01 23.58 -27.77
CA ALA A 216 12.32 22.34 -28.16
C ALA A 216 12.35 21.30 -27.03
N VAL A 217 13.47 21.18 -26.33
CA VAL A 217 13.63 20.29 -25.17
C VAL A 217 12.64 20.65 -24.07
N VAL A 218 12.58 21.93 -23.70
CA VAL A 218 11.63 22.43 -22.69
C VAL A 218 10.18 22.16 -23.12
N GLY A 219 9.85 22.38 -24.39
CA GLY A 219 8.51 22.12 -24.93
C GLY A 219 8.11 20.63 -24.84
N ILE A 220 9.02 19.71 -25.18
CA ILE A 220 8.76 18.26 -25.10
C ILE A 220 8.59 17.82 -23.64
N ILE A 221 9.47 18.26 -22.73
CA ILE A 221 9.37 17.94 -21.30
C ILE A 221 8.05 18.49 -20.73
N TYR A 222 7.65 19.70 -21.13
CA TYR A 222 6.38 20.30 -20.72
C TYR A 222 5.17 19.48 -21.19
N ILE A 223 5.15 19.06 -22.46
CA ILE A 223 4.06 18.22 -23.01
C ILE A 223 4.00 16.86 -22.32
N ILE A 224 5.14 16.18 -22.12
CA ILE A 224 5.20 14.91 -21.41
C ILE A 224 4.73 15.08 -19.96
N GLY A 225 5.17 16.15 -19.29
CA GLY A 225 4.71 16.51 -17.95
C GLY A 225 3.19 16.66 -17.88
N ILE A 226 2.60 17.37 -18.85
CA ILE A 226 1.14 17.50 -18.98
C ILE A 226 0.46 16.16 -19.25
N ILE A 227 0.98 15.33 -20.15
CA ILE A 227 0.38 14.02 -20.47
C ILE A 227 0.45 13.08 -19.26
N MET A 228 1.61 12.99 -18.59
CA MET A 228 1.76 12.23 -17.35
C MET A 228 0.84 12.75 -16.25
N PHE A 229 0.55 14.04 -16.26
CA PHE A 229 -0.39 14.68 -15.35
C PHE A 229 -1.87 14.36 -15.67
N LEU A 230 -2.23 14.29 -16.96
CA LEU A 230 -3.61 13.97 -17.40
C LEU A 230 -3.96 12.47 -17.35
N LEU A 231 -2.99 11.58 -17.22
CA LEU A 231 -3.23 10.15 -17.09
C LEU A 231 -3.77 9.86 -15.66
N PRO A 232 -5.02 9.35 -15.53
CA PRO A 232 -5.67 9.08 -14.25
C PRO A 232 -5.04 7.97 -13.35
N PRO A 233 -4.02 7.16 -13.74
CA PRO A 233 -3.41 6.21 -12.81
C PRO A 233 -2.54 6.85 -11.72
N VAL A 234 -2.22 8.14 -11.82
CA VAL A 234 -1.52 8.88 -10.76
C VAL A 234 -2.53 9.83 -10.13
N PRO A 235 -3.02 9.55 -8.91
CA PRO A 235 -3.99 10.42 -8.26
C PRO A 235 -3.36 11.80 -8.04
N GLY A 236 -3.73 12.75 -8.88
CA GLY A 236 -3.20 14.10 -8.80
C GLY A 236 -3.82 14.82 -7.62
N GLU A 237 -3.03 15.14 -6.60
CA GLU A 237 -3.27 16.24 -5.65
C GLU A 237 -3.37 17.62 -6.35
N LEU A 238 -3.34 17.66 -7.69
CA LEU A 238 -3.37 18.90 -8.47
C LEU A 238 -4.76 19.48 -8.61
N GLU A 239 -5.85 18.75 -8.34
CA GLU A 239 -7.16 19.43 -8.32
C GLU A 239 -7.17 20.49 -7.19
N ASP A 240 -6.56 20.18 -6.04
CA ASP A 240 -6.36 21.14 -4.96
C ASP A 240 -5.23 22.16 -5.26
N LEU A 241 -4.14 21.73 -5.92
CA LEU A 241 -3.01 22.62 -6.20
C LEU A 241 -3.31 23.61 -7.34
N LEU A 242 -4.08 23.21 -8.35
CA LEU A 242 -4.47 24.06 -9.48
C LEU A 242 -5.51 25.10 -9.04
N ASP A 243 -6.42 24.74 -8.14
CA ASP A 243 -7.35 25.70 -7.54
C ASP A 243 -6.61 26.72 -6.65
N HIS A 244 -5.66 26.25 -5.83
CA HIS A 244 -4.86 27.15 -4.98
C HIS A 244 -3.90 28.05 -5.76
N THR A 245 -3.30 27.57 -6.86
CA THR A 245 -2.41 28.39 -7.70
C THR A 245 -3.18 29.33 -8.61
N ALA A 246 -4.33 28.93 -9.14
CA ALA A 246 -5.23 29.82 -9.88
C ALA A 246 -5.76 30.95 -8.99
N LEU A 247 -6.12 30.66 -7.74
CA LEU A 247 -6.52 31.67 -6.76
C LEU A 247 -5.39 32.67 -6.46
N ARG A 248 -4.15 32.19 -6.27
CA ARG A 248 -2.99 33.06 -6.02
C ARG A 248 -2.60 33.90 -7.24
N LEU A 249 -2.68 33.34 -8.45
CA LEU A 249 -2.47 34.10 -9.70
C LEU A 249 -3.55 35.17 -9.89
N SER A 250 -4.82 34.87 -9.59
CA SER A 250 -5.89 35.87 -9.68
C SER A 250 -5.70 37.01 -8.67
N ALA A 251 -5.17 36.71 -7.47
CA ALA A 251 -4.88 37.72 -6.45
C ALA A 251 -3.69 38.61 -6.84
N VAL A 252 -2.63 38.04 -7.43
CA VAL A 252 -1.48 38.80 -7.95
C VAL A 252 -1.92 39.68 -9.13
N CYS A 253 -2.75 39.18 -10.05
CA CYS A 253 -3.29 39.98 -11.15
C CYS A 253 -4.22 41.12 -10.67
N LYS A 254 -5.07 40.87 -9.66
CA LYS A 254 -5.90 41.94 -9.06
C LYS A 254 -5.05 43.01 -8.37
N ASN A 255 -3.97 42.62 -7.69
CA ASN A 255 -3.07 43.57 -7.04
C ASN A 255 -2.23 44.37 -8.07
N ALA A 256 -1.75 43.73 -9.14
CA ALA A 256 -1.05 44.42 -10.23
C ALA A 256 -1.96 45.42 -10.96
N CYS A 257 -3.22 45.05 -11.23
CA CYS A 257 -4.18 45.94 -11.88
C CYS A 257 -4.56 47.15 -11.01
N LYS A 258 -4.58 46.99 -9.68
CA LYS A 258 -4.83 48.09 -8.73
C LYS A 258 -3.68 49.10 -8.73
N ILE A 259 -2.42 48.65 -8.89
CA ILE A 259 -1.25 49.54 -8.93
C ILE A 259 -1.21 50.36 -10.22
N THR A 260 -1.63 49.79 -11.35
CA THR A 260 -1.65 50.50 -12.65
C THR A 260 -2.74 51.56 -12.73
N ASN A 261 -3.93 51.33 -12.14
CA ASN A 261 -5.00 52.34 -12.12
C ASN A 261 -4.72 53.53 -11.18
N THR A 262 -3.83 53.39 -10.19
CA THR A 262 -3.54 54.49 -9.26
C THR A 262 -2.51 55.49 -9.81
N LYS A 263 -1.71 55.10 -10.82
CA LYS A 263 -0.72 55.99 -11.45
C LYS A 263 -1.26 56.83 -12.61
N LEU A 264 -2.42 56.50 -13.17
CA LEU A 264 -3.03 57.26 -14.28
C LEU A 264 -3.90 58.44 -13.83
N PHE A 265 -4.05 58.67 -12.52
CA PHE A 265 -4.90 59.74 -11.98
C PHE A 265 -4.15 60.89 -11.29
N PHE A 266 -2.80 60.91 -11.31
CA PHE A 266 -2.01 61.90 -10.57
C PHE A 266 -1.04 62.77 -11.40
N ASP A 267 -0.93 62.60 -12.72
CA ASP A 267 -0.16 63.54 -13.56
C ASP A 267 -1.08 64.52 -14.30
N GLY A 268 -1.64 65.45 -13.52
CA GLY A 268 -2.18 66.71 -14.04
C GLY A 268 -1.04 67.75 -14.15
N PRO A 269 -0.84 68.41 -15.30
CA PRO A 269 0.25 69.36 -15.49
C PRO A 269 -0.05 70.67 -14.74
N SER A 270 0.55 70.86 -13.56
CA SER A 270 0.59 72.16 -12.89
C SER A 270 1.60 73.07 -13.58
N ILE A 271 1.10 73.81 -14.57
CA ILE A 271 1.69 75.05 -15.07
C ILE A 271 1.62 76.07 -13.92
N GLN A 272 2.75 76.41 -13.30
CA GLN A 272 2.81 77.63 -12.49
C GLN A 272 4.15 78.35 -12.63
N LYS A 273 4.07 79.39 -13.48
CA LYS A 273 4.93 80.57 -13.58
C LYS A 273 5.58 80.95 -12.25
N ARG A 274 6.88 81.27 -12.28
CA ARG A 274 7.39 82.43 -11.55
C ARG A 274 8.55 83.09 -12.32
N LEU A 275 8.21 84.24 -12.89
CA LEU A 275 9.07 85.31 -13.35
C LEU A 275 9.78 85.98 -12.16
N THR A 276 10.83 86.73 -12.51
CA THR A 276 11.63 87.72 -11.75
C THR A 276 12.58 87.19 -10.71
#